data_AF-A0A346YPS1-F1
#
_entry.id   AF-A0A346YPS1-F1
#
_cell.length_a   1.000
_cell.length_b   1.000
_cell.length_c   1.000
_cell.angle_alpha   90.00
_cell.angle_beta   90.00
_cell.angle_gamma   90.00
#
_symmetry.space_group_name_H-M   'P 1'
#
loop_
_entity.id
_entity.type
_entity.pdbx_description
1 polymer ?
#
loop_
_entity_poly.entity_id
_entity_poly.type
_entity_poly.pdbx_seq_one_letter_code
_entity_poly.pdbx_strand_id
1 'polypeptide(L)' 'MSDHININHPDQGDRWEYEAIKVAKLEATIKVLETSIRQARGDLEAIFTRIERGDQCELHMKNGDVYVITGALRNDR' A
#
# COMPACT_ATOMS: atom_id res chain seq x y z
N MET A 1 36.62 6.64 -50.65
CA MET A 1 36.41 5.82 -49.45
C MET A 1 35.78 6.73 -48.43
N SER A 2 34.52 6.50 -48.08
CA SER A 2 33.81 7.32 -47.11
C SER A 2 34.03 6.75 -45.72
N ASP A 3 34.69 7.50 -44.86
CA ASP A 3 34.84 7.16 -43.45
C ASP A 3 33.46 7.27 -42.78
N HIS A 4 32.88 6.12 -42.46
CA HIS A 4 31.65 6.06 -41.69
C HIS A 4 32.02 6.19 -40.21
N ILE A 5 31.81 7.37 -39.63
CA ILE A 5 31.88 7.57 -38.19
C ILE A 5 30.62 6.95 -37.59
N ASN A 6 30.80 5.83 -36.89
CA ASN A 6 29.70 5.15 -36.22
C ASN A 6 29.38 5.91 -34.92
N ILE A 7 28.41 6.83 -34.98
CA ILE A 7 27.91 7.59 -33.82
C ILE A 7 26.97 6.69 -33.01
N ASN A 8 27.47 5.56 -32.50
CA ASN A 8 26.82 4.84 -31.42
C ASN A 8 27.37 5.38 -30.11
N HIS A 9 27.07 6.64 -29.81
CA HIS A 9 27.25 7.16 -28.47
C HIS A 9 26.03 6.71 -27.67
N PRO A 10 26.16 5.89 -26.60
CA PRO A 10 25.02 5.52 -25.77
C PRO A 10 24.39 6.80 -25.24
N ASP A 11 23.14 7.05 -25.63
CA ASP A 11 22.41 8.26 -25.29
C ASP A 11 22.20 8.27 -23.77
N GLN A 12 23.06 9.02 -23.06
CA GLN A 12 22.95 9.16 -21.60
C GLN A 12 21.63 9.84 -21.22
N GLY A 13 21.01 10.57 -22.18
CA GLY A 13 19.64 11.07 -22.16
C GLY A 13 18.61 9.99 -21.81
N ASP A 14 18.50 8.98 -22.66
CA ASP A 14 17.49 7.94 -22.53
C ASP A 14 17.61 7.12 -21.23
N ARG A 15 18.84 6.91 -20.75
CA ARG A 15 19.08 6.21 -19.48
C ARG A 15 18.61 7.02 -18.27
N TRP A 16 18.85 8.34 -18.24
CA TRP A 16 18.42 9.16 -17.11
C TRP A 16 16.89 9.28 -17.08
N GLU A 17 16.25 9.43 -18.24
CA GLU A 17 14.79 9.52 -18.35
C GLU A 17 14.12 8.22 -17.89
N TYR A 18 14.67 7.07 -18.31
CA TYR A 18 14.18 5.76 -17.89
C TYR A 18 14.27 5.57 -16.37
N GLU A 19 15.41 5.91 -15.77
CA GLU A 19 15.58 5.82 -14.31
C GLU A 19 14.69 6.82 -13.57
N ALA A 20 14.50 8.03 -14.09
CA ALA A 20 13.59 9.02 -13.51
C ALA A 20 12.13 8.54 -13.49
N ILE A 21 11.66 7.94 -14.60
CA ILE A 21 10.32 7.34 -14.68
C ILE A 21 10.17 6.19 -13.68
N LYS A 22 11.20 5.35 -13.56
CA LYS A 22 11.22 4.23 -12.62
C LYS A 22 11.15 4.70 -11.17
N VAL A 23 11.90 5.74 -10.82
CA VAL A 23 11.86 6.38 -9.49
C VAL A 23 10.46 6.94 -9.23
N ALA A 24 9.89 7.71 -10.17
CA ALA A 24 8.55 8.27 -10.01
C ALA A 24 7.47 7.18 -9.82
N LYS A 25 7.59 6.04 -10.53
CA LYS A 25 6.70 4.90 -10.35
C LYS A 25 6.83 4.26 -8.96
N LEU A 26 8.06 4.12 -8.46
CA LEU A 26 8.31 3.60 -7.12
C LEU A 26 7.76 4.54 -6.04
N GLU A 27 7.97 5.85 -6.16
CA GLU A 27 7.42 6.86 -5.25
C GLU A 27 5.88 6.82 -5.22
N ALA A 28 5.25 6.72 -6.38
CA ALA A 28 3.79 6.58 -6.47
C ALA A 28 3.31 5.30 -5.77
N THR A 29 4.02 4.19 -5.97
CA THR A 29 3.69 2.90 -5.32
C THR A 29 3.83 3.00 -3.80
N ILE A 30 4.91 3.61 -3.30
CA ILE A 30 5.12 3.84 -1.87
C ILE A 30 3.96 4.66 -1.29
N LYS A 31 3.57 5.76 -1.94
CA LYS A 31 2.50 6.63 -1.48
C LYS A 31 1.14 5.91 -1.40
N VAL A 32 0.85 5.03 -2.36
CA VAL A 32 -0.36 4.19 -2.33
C VAL A 32 -0.32 3.21 -1.15
N LEU A 33 0.82 2.55 -0.93
CA LEU A 33 1.00 1.64 0.20
C LEU A 33 0.89 2.35 1.56
N GLU A 34 1.50 3.52 1.70
CA GLU A 34 1.39 4.34 2.92
C GLU A 34 -0.05 4.74 3.22
N THR A 35 -0.80 5.11 2.18
CA THR A 35 -2.24 5.44 2.30
C THR A 35 -3.03 4.22 2.75
N SER A 36 -2.78 3.06 2.15
CA SER A 36 -3.43 1.80 2.53
C SER A 36 -3.12 1.40 3.97
N ILE A 37 -1.87 1.54 4.43
CA ILE A 37 -1.48 1.26 5.81
C ILE A 37 -2.17 2.21 6.78
N ARG A 38 -2.23 3.51 6.45
CA ARG A 38 -2.90 4.51 7.29
C ARG A 38 -4.39 4.21 7.44
N GLN A 39 -5.05 3.86 6.34
CA GLN A 39 -6.46 3.50 6.34
C GLN A 39 -6.69 2.23 7.18
N ALA A 40 -5.89 1.18 6.96
CA ALA A 40 -6.01 -0.06 7.73
C ALA A 40 -5.82 0.16 9.24
N ARG A 41 -4.92 1.07 9.65
CA ARG A 41 -4.76 1.46 11.06
C ARG A 41 -6.00 2.15 11.62
N GLY A 42 -6.58 3.10 10.89
CA GLY A 42 -7.81 3.78 11.30
C GLY A 42 -9.00 2.82 11.41
N ASP A 43 -9.13 1.90 10.46
CA ASP A 43 -10.19 0.89 10.47
C ASP A 43 -10.04 -0.05 11.69
N LEU A 44 -8.82 -0.48 12.00
CA LEU A 44 -8.53 -1.28 13.20
C LEU A 44 -8.87 -0.54 14.50
N GLU A 45 -8.48 0.73 14.61
CA GLU A 45 -8.78 1.57 15.78
C GLU A 45 -10.29 1.74 15.99
N ALA A 46 -11.04 1.94 14.90
CA ALA A 46 -12.50 2.00 14.93
C ALA A 46 -13.13 0.66 15.35
N ILE A 47 -12.60 -0.47 14.85
CA ILE A 47 -13.03 -1.81 15.24
C ILE A 47 -12.80 -2.02 16.74
N PHE A 48 -11.61 -1.74 17.25
CA PHE A 48 -11.30 -1.93 18.68
C PHE A 48 -12.16 -1.04 19.57
N THR A 49 -12.37 0.22 19.19
CA THR A 49 -13.23 1.14 19.93
C THR A 49 -14.67 0.62 20.02
N ARG A 50 -15.20 0.03 18.94
CA ARG A 50 -16.55 -0.58 18.93
C ARG A 50 -16.62 -1.83 19.81
N ILE A 51 -15.60 -2.69 19.75
CA ILE A 51 -15.51 -3.88 20.59
C ILE A 51 -15.48 -3.52 22.08
N GLU A 52 -14.69 -2.50 22.46
CA GLU A 52 -14.62 -2.00 23.84
C GLU A 52 -15.96 -1.45 24.35
N ARG A 53 -16.74 -0.82 23.46
CA ARG A 53 -18.08 -0.33 23.77
C ARG A 53 -19.13 -1.45 23.88
N GLY A 54 -18.77 -2.67 23.48
CA GLY A 54 -19.71 -3.80 23.41
C GLY A 54 -20.60 -3.77 22.17
N ASP A 55 -20.28 -2.94 21.17
CA ASP A 55 -21.01 -2.88 19.92
C ASP A 55 -20.63 -4.08 19.04
N GLN A 56 -21.63 -4.68 18.39
CA GLN A 56 -21.38 -5.73 17.41
C GLN A 56 -20.60 -5.16 16.22
N CYS A 57 -19.57 -5.88 15.78
CA CYS A 57 -18.83 -5.58 14.55
C CYS A 57 -18.58 -6.83 13.70
N GLU A 58 -18.48 -6.64 12.39
CA GLU A 58 -18.23 -7.71 11.44
C GLU A 58 -16.86 -7.49 10.77
N LEU A 59 -16.05 -8.54 10.72
CA LEU A 59 -14.79 -8.56 10.01
C LEU A 59 -14.94 -9.40 8.74
N HIS A 60 -14.85 -8.72 7.60
CA HIS A 60 -14.94 -9.33 6.28
C HIS A 60 -13.53 -9.65 5.77
N MET A 61 -13.21 -10.93 5.65
CA MET A 61 -11.90 -11.40 5.21
C MET A 61 -11.83 -11.53 3.68
N LYS A 62 -10.63 -11.48 3.12
CA LYS A 62 -10.41 -11.61 1.66
C LYS A 62 -10.79 -12.98 1.10
N ASN A 63 -10.83 -14.02 1.94
CA ASN A 63 -11.26 -15.36 1.55
C ASN A 63 -12.80 -15.51 1.57
N GLY A 64 -13.55 -14.45 1.91
CA GLY A 64 -15.00 -14.46 1.99
C GLY A 64 -15.56 -14.83 3.37
N ASP A 65 -14.70 -15.17 4.33
CA ASP A 65 -15.13 -15.45 5.70
C ASP A 65 -15.58 -14.15 6.39
N VAL A 66 -16.66 -14.24 7.16
CA VAL A 66 -17.19 -13.14 7.97
C VAL A 66 -17.15 -13.55 9.43
N TYR A 67 -16.40 -12.82 10.24
CA TYR A 67 -16.37 -12.99 11.69
C TYR A 67 -17.23 -11.93 12.36
N VAL A 68 -18.20 -12.37 13.16
CA VAL A 68 -19.05 -11.48 13.95
C VAL A 68 -18.50 -11.42 15.37
N ILE A 69 -18.09 -10.23 15.80
CA ILE A 69 -17.64 -9.96 17.17
C ILE A 69 -18.79 -9.27 17.88
N THR A 70 -19.38 -9.95 18.88
CA THR A 70 -20.56 -9.47 19.61
C THR A 70 -20.22 -8.68 20.89
N GLY A 71 -18.97 -8.26 21.06
CA GLY A 71 -18.47 -7.47 22.20
C GLY A 71 -17.26 -8.10 22.90
N ALA A 72 -16.74 -7.42 23.93
CA ALA A 72 -15.64 -7.89 24.77
C ALA A 72 -16.16 -8.71 25.97
N LEU A 73 -15.49 -9.83 26.28
CA LEU A 73 -15.62 -10.51 27.56
C LEU A 73 -15.06 -9.58 28.65
N ARG A 74 -15.94 -9.03 29.48
CA ARG A 74 -15.55 -8.31 30.70
C ARG A 74 -14.85 -9.29 31.63
N ASN A 75 -13.54 -9.16 31.79
CA ASN A 75 -12.79 -9.87 32.84
C ASN A 75 -13.15 -9.24 34.18
N ASP A 76 -14.25 -9.67 34.78
CA ASP A 76 -14.50 -9.47 36.21
C ASP A 76 -13.67 -10.52 36.98
N ARG A 77 -12.37 -10.20 37.17
CA ARG A 77 -11.50 -10.81 38.18
C ARG A 77 -10.74 -9.72 38.91
#